data_AF-A0A846X4Y7-F1
#
_entry.id   AF-A0A846X4Y7-F1
#
_cell.length_a   1.000
_cell.length_b   1.000
_cell.length_c   1.000
_cell.angle_alpha   90.00
_cell.angle_beta   90.00
_cell.angle_gamma   90.00
#
_symmetry.space_group_name_H-M   'P 1'
#
loop_
_entity.id
_entity.type
_entity.pdbx_description
1 polymer ?
#
loop_
_entity_poly.entity_id
_entity_poly.type
_entity_poly.pdbx_seq_one_letter_code
_entity_poly.pdbx_strand_id
1 'polypeptide(L)'
;MGIAQALEFDDCAELPEFGPPFMAHISAGALDVVAPLTATDNVGAVVASRSAATARRALKRLRKENQRAAILLDAAQYTGNSRRVGATGMSEQWVNDQFAAGLTWAMTDSGYIPKGDGESLKSVLGWGTHSDRLLVCLPLATDWLTANLDTLIEVITATGRPVALVLESESDPLRHKETVAGLIEVLRCDVPTLLLRSDTSVLGALAHGAAAVSVGVRSGLRHLYPATDGDDEVFTPPPSVYVPRLQSYYMLDKVEGGITTNPQSPVWRCSCSVCHGRSLAWLFDQSDVASAAMEHSLAAQAQIARQLLEHPAPARPGEWRDRCEQAIKNHSQLLTARSQPWKPHKAVKAWLAATPRVSV
;
A
#
# COMPACT_ATOMS: atom_id res chain seq x y z
N MET A 1 -3.22 22.94 -26.05
CA MET A 1 -4.34 22.05 -26.40
C MET A 1 -5.02 21.64 -25.11
N GLY A 2 -6.34 21.72 -25.08
CA GLY A 2 -7.14 21.94 -23.87
C GLY A 2 -7.36 20.70 -23.00
N ILE A 3 -7.44 20.97 -21.69
CA ILE A 3 -7.76 20.05 -20.60
C ILE A 3 -9.28 19.75 -20.67
N ALA A 4 -9.70 18.86 -21.58
CA ALA A 4 -11.06 18.33 -21.64
C ALA A 4 -11.17 17.16 -22.65
N GLN A 5 -10.23 16.19 -22.61
CA GLN A 5 -10.52 14.88 -23.20
C GLN A 5 -11.18 14.01 -22.14
N ALA A 6 -12.34 13.47 -22.53
CA ALA A 6 -13.15 12.57 -21.75
C ALA A 6 -12.28 11.46 -21.12
N LEU A 7 -12.55 11.18 -19.86
CA LEU A 7 -11.91 10.14 -19.07
C LEU A 7 -12.33 8.76 -19.61
N GLU A 8 -11.75 8.34 -20.73
CA GLU A 8 -11.76 6.94 -21.14
C GLU A 8 -10.75 6.22 -20.23
N PHE A 9 -11.26 5.69 -19.11
CA PHE A 9 -10.56 4.64 -18.38
C PHE A 9 -10.75 3.37 -19.21
N ASP A 10 -9.87 3.13 -20.16
CA ASP A 10 -9.69 1.78 -20.70
C ASP A 10 -9.38 0.86 -19.52
N ASP A 11 -9.98 -0.34 -19.52
CA ASP A 11 -9.81 -1.36 -18.50
C ASP A 11 -8.31 -1.49 -18.15
N CYS A 12 -7.90 -0.99 -16.97
CA CYS A 12 -6.51 -1.08 -16.53
C CYS A 12 -6.09 -2.54 -16.64
N ALA A 13 -4.98 -2.80 -17.35
CA ALA A 13 -4.52 -4.15 -17.65
C ALA A 13 -4.47 -5.01 -16.38
N GLU A 14 -5.41 -5.96 -16.28
CA GLU A 14 -5.50 -6.86 -15.14
C GLU A 14 -4.35 -7.87 -15.19
N LEU A 15 -3.81 -8.22 -14.02
CA LEU A 15 -2.84 -9.29 -13.92
C LEU A 15 -3.57 -10.64 -13.91
N PRO A 16 -3.44 -11.48 -14.95
CA PRO A 16 -4.14 -12.75 -14.99
C PRO A 16 -3.79 -13.61 -13.79
N GLU A 17 -4.83 -14.14 -13.15
CA GLU A 17 -4.72 -15.09 -12.03
C GLU A 17 -3.93 -14.55 -10.81
N PHE A 18 -3.83 -13.22 -10.66
CA PHE A 18 -3.09 -12.62 -9.54
C PHE A 18 -3.79 -12.79 -8.19
N GLY A 19 -5.14 -12.85 -8.19
CA GLY A 19 -5.98 -12.95 -7.00
C GLY A 19 -6.46 -11.58 -6.49
N PRO A 20 -6.80 -11.42 -5.19
CA PRO A 20 -7.33 -10.17 -4.68
C PRO A 20 -6.34 -9.00 -4.86
N PRO A 21 -6.83 -7.83 -5.29
CA PRO A 21 -5.99 -6.64 -5.50
C PRO A 21 -5.63 -5.91 -4.20
N PHE A 22 -6.20 -6.29 -3.06
CA PHE A 22 -5.81 -5.75 -1.74
C PHE A 22 -4.98 -6.76 -0.96
N MET A 23 -3.77 -6.37 -0.57
CA MET A 23 -2.81 -7.24 0.10
C MET A 23 -2.29 -6.63 1.41
N ALA A 24 -1.90 -7.47 2.35
CA ALA A 24 -1.14 -7.09 3.53
C ALA A 24 0.36 -7.23 3.26
N HIS A 25 1.13 -6.16 3.46
CA HIS A 25 2.59 -6.19 3.39
C HIS A 25 3.15 -6.51 4.77
N ILE A 26 3.77 -7.69 4.90
CA ILE A 26 4.11 -8.29 6.19
C ILE A 26 5.56 -8.77 6.30
N SER A 27 6.07 -8.78 7.53
CA SER A 27 7.18 -9.65 7.90
C SER A 27 6.64 -10.98 8.45
N ALA A 28 7.52 -11.97 8.64
CA ALA A 28 7.13 -13.27 9.18
C ALA A 28 6.44 -13.21 10.55
N GLY A 29 6.71 -12.17 11.36
CA GLY A 29 6.12 -12.01 12.69
C GLY A 29 4.65 -11.57 12.72
N ALA A 30 4.03 -11.31 11.56
CA ALA A 30 2.61 -10.94 11.47
C ALA A 30 1.74 -12.04 10.82
N LEU A 31 2.32 -13.22 10.54
CA LEU A 31 1.64 -14.29 9.82
C LEU A 31 0.39 -14.80 10.51
N ASP A 32 0.39 -14.91 11.84
CA ASP A 32 -0.75 -15.46 12.56
C ASP A 32 -1.97 -14.53 12.57
N VAL A 33 -1.75 -13.22 12.38
CA VAL A 33 -2.82 -12.24 12.20
C VAL A 33 -3.32 -12.23 10.75
N VAL A 34 -2.41 -12.31 9.77
CA VAL A 34 -2.77 -12.15 8.35
C VAL A 34 -3.30 -13.44 7.72
N ALA A 35 -2.81 -14.61 8.12
CA ALA A 35 -3.20 -15.86 7.50
C ALA A 35 -4.73 -16.07 7.53
N PRO A 36 -5.44 -15.93 8.67
CA PRO A 36 -6.90 -16.10 8.70
C PRO A 36 -7.63 -15.14 7.77
N LEU A 37 -7.17 -13.88 7.67
CA LEU A 37 -7.75 -12.86 6.80
C LEU A 37 -7.64 -13.18 5.31
N THR A 38 -6.67 -14.02 4.92
CA THR A 38 -6.61 -14.51 3.54
C THR A 38 -7.82 -15.37 3.17
N ALA A 39 -8.46 -16.03 4.14
CA ALA A 39 -9.64 -16.85 3.95
C ALA A 39 -10.94 -16.07 4.18
N THR A 40 -11.01 -15.26 5.25
CA THR A 40 -12.25 -14.58 5.66
C THR A 40 -12.54 -13.31 4.88
N ASP A 41 -11.50 -12.56 4.53
CA ASP A 41 -11.62 -11.22 3.95
C ASP A 41 -11.01 -11.12 2.55
N ASN A 42 -10.54 -12.25 2.01
CA ASN A 42 -9.86 -12.35 0.72
C ASN A 42 -8.68 -11.36 0.61
N VAL A 43 -7.88 -11.26 1.67
CA VAL A 43 -6.68 -10.42 1.71
C VAL A 43 -5.49 -11.19 1.12
N GLY A 44 -4.79 -10.62 0.14
CA GLY A 44 -3.52 -11.16 -0.34
C GLY A 44 -2.37 -10.88 0.64
N ALA A 45 -1.19 -11.47 0.43
CA ALA A 45 -0.02 -11.22 1.27
C ALA A 45 1.23 -10.91 0.44
N VAL A 46 1.94 -9.84 0.80
CA VAL A 46 3.32 -9.58 0.33
C VAL A 46 4.25 -9.85 1.50
N VAL A 47 5.08 -10.88 1.39
CA VAL A 47 5.98 -11.30 2.47
C VAL A 47 7.36 -10.70 2.24
N ALA A 48 7.72 -9.69 3.04
CA ALA A 48 9.04 -9.08 3.05
C ALA A 48 10.05 -9.89 3.87
N SER A 49 11.07 -10.43 3.21
CA SER A 49 12.20 -11.09 3.88
C SER A 49 13.43 -11.19 2.98
N ARG A 50 14.59 -10.79 3.52
CA ARG A 50 15.91 -11.05 2.91
C ARG A 50 16.33 -12.51 2.94
N SER A 51 15.61 -13.36 3.69
CA SER A 51 15.91 -14.78 3.84
C SER A 51 14.91 -15.60 3.04
N ALA A 52 15.37 -16.21 1.94
CA ALA A 52 14.56 -17.11 1.13
C ALA A 52 13.94 -18.24 1.97
N ALA A 53 14.68 -18.80 2.94
CA ALA A 53 14.16 -19.81 3.85
C ALA A 53 12.98 -19.30 4.72
N THR A 54 13.05 -18.06 5.19
CA THR A 54 11.98 -17.44 5.96
C THR A 54 10.77 -17.13 5.08
N ALA A 55 10.99 -16.60 3.87
CA ALA A 55 9.94 -16.37 2.89
C ALA A 55 9.20 -17.67 2.53
N ARG A 56 9.92 -18.78 2.29
CA ARG A 56 9.32 -20.10 2.02
C ARG A 56 8.52 -20.65 3.20
N ARG A 57 8.98 -20.44 4.45
CA ARG A 57 8.21 -20.85 5.65
C ARG A 57 6.91 -20.05 5.77
N ALA A 58 6.97 -18.74 5.54
CA ALA A 58 5.81 -17.88 5.51
C ALA A 58 4.79 -18.31 4.45
N LEU A 59 5.25 -18.58 3.22
CA LEU A 59 4.44 -19.12 2.14
C LEU A 59 3.72 -20.42 2.55
N LYS A 60 4.44 -21.39 3.14
CA LYS A 60 3.83 -22.64 3.62
C LYS A 60 2.76 -22.39 4.69
N ARG A 61 3.00 -21.47 5.62
CA ARG A 61 2.03 -21.10 6.67
C ARG A 61 0.76 -20.48 6.09
N LEU A 62 0.90 -19.57 5.12
CA LEU A 62 -0.22 -18.93 4.43
C LEU A 62 -1.03 -19.96 3.62
N ARG A 63 -0.36 -20.82 2.84
CA ARG A 63 -1.02 -21.88 2.07
C ARG A 63 -1.72 -22.92 2.94
N LYS A 64 -1.17 -23.22 4.13
CA LYS A 64 -1.83 -24.10 5.11
C LYS A 64 -3.18 -23.54 5.54
N GLU A 65 -3.29 -22.23 5.69
CA GLU A 65 -4.54 -21.55 6.06
C GLU A 65 -5.50 -21.42 4.86
N ASN A 66 -4.99 -20.92 3.74
CA ASN A 66 -5.73 -20.76 2.51
C ASN A 66 -4.86 -21.21 1.32
N GLN A 67 -5.20 -22.37 0.78
CA GLN A 67 -4.50 -22.96 -0.38
C GLN A 67 -4.55 -22.07 -1.63
N ARG A 68 -5.51 -21.14 -1.73
CA ARG A 68 -5.69 -20.22 -2.86
C ARG A 68 -5.25 -18.78 -2.56
N ALA A 69 -4.61 -18.51 -1.42
CA ALA A 69 -4.14 -17.17 -1.09
C ALA A 69 -3.25 -16.58 -2.21
N ALA A 70 -3.50 -15.32 -2.57
CA ALA A 70 -2.56 -14.56 -3.41
C ALA A 70 -1.36 -14.14 -2.59
N ILE A 71 -0.16 -14.50 -3.06
CA ILE A 71 1.08 -14.30 -2.30
C ILE A 71 2.16 -13.79 -3.25
N LEU A 72 2.83 -12.71 -2.84
CA LEU A 72 4.10 -12.25 -3.42
C LEU A 72 5.21 -12.35 -2.37
N LEU A 73 6.43 -12.63 -2.82
CA LEU A 73 7.62 -12.58 -1.96
C LEU A 73 8.45 -11.36 -2.32
N ASP A 74 8.74 -10.53 -1.33
CA ASP A 74 9.59 -9.35 -1.45
C ASP A 74 10.92 -9.62 -0.74
N ALA A 75 12.03 -9.53 -1.47
CA ALA A 75 13.36 -9.74 -0.91
C ALA A 75 13.79 -8.60 0.03
N ALA A 76 13.16 -7.42 -0.06
CA ALA A 76 13.49 -6.22 0.71
C ALA A 76 14.99 -5.85 0.66
N GLN A 77 15.63 -6.03 -0.51
CA GLN A 77 17.05 -5.68 -0.71
C GLN A 77 17.28 -4.17 -0.73
N TYR A 78 16.22 -3.39 -0.93
CA TYR A 78 16.24 -1.93 -1.03
C TYR A 78 16.11 -1.19 0.31
N THR A 79 16.00 -1.89 1.45
CA THR A 79 15.76 -1.28 2.77
C THR A 79 17.02 -1.08 3.61
N GLY A 80 17.03 -0.12 4.54
CA GLY A 80 18.08 0.02 5.55
C GLY A 80 19.46 0.41 5.01
N ASN A 81 20.46 0.52 5.89
CA ASN A 81 21.77 1.09 5.55
C ASN A 81 22.59 0.21 4.61
N SER A 82 22.33 -1.10 4.57
CA SER A 82 22.96 -2.05 3.66
C SER A 82 22.16 -2.26 2.36
N ARG A 83 21.29 -1.31 1.99
CA ARG A 83 20.44 -1.46 0.80
C ARG A 83 21.28 -1.58 -0.46
N ARG A 84 20.83 -2.44 -1.38
CA ARG A 84 21.38 -2.53 -2.73
C ARG A 84 20.83 -1.41 -3.60
N VAL A 85 21.54 -1.07 -4.68
CA VAL A 85 21.14 -0.03 -5.63
C VAL A 85 20.94 -0.64 -7.03
N GLY A 86 19.85 -0.25 -7.69
CA GLY A 86 19.51 -0.68 -9.04
C GLY A 86 19.46 -2.21 -9.15
N ALA A 87 20.03 -2.75 -10.23
CA ALA A 87 20.06 -4.18 -10.49
C ALA A 87 21.18 -4.95 -9.75
N THR A 88 21.93 -4.29 -8.87
CA THR A 88 23.08 -4.89 -8.20
C THR A 88 22.65 -6.09 -7.35
N GLY A 89 23.20 -7.26 -7.63
CA GLY A 89 22.98 -8.49 -6.86
C GLY A 89 21.62 -9.15 -7.05
N MET A 90 20.82 -8.69 -8.02
CA MET A 90 19.58 -9.35 -8.40
C MET A 90 19.84 -10.78 -8.88
N SER A 91 18.89 -11.69 -8.67
CA SER A 91 19.10 -13.12 -8.85
C SER A 91 17.97 -13.82 -9.60
N GLU A 92 18.31 -14.51 -10.69
CA GLU A 92 17.39 -15.43 -11.36
C GLU A 92 16.95 -16.56 -10.42
N GLN A 93 17.85 -17.02 -9.53
CA GLN A 93 17.53 -18.06 -8.56
C GLN A 93 16.40 -17.61 -7.61
N TRP A 94 16.38 -16.34 -7.20
CA TRP A 94 15.29 -15.80 -6.39
C TRP A 94 13.94 -15.85 -7.11
N VAL A 95 13.92 -15.53 -8.40
CA VAL A 95 12.73 -15.60 -9.26
C VAL A 95 12.30 -17.07 -9.46
N ASN A 96 13.24 -17.94 -9.82
CA ASN A 96 12.98 -19.36 -10.06
C ASN A 96 12.49 -20.08 -8.80
N ASP A 97 13.00 -19.72 -7.63
CA ASP A 97 12.55 -20.27 -6.34
C ASP A 97 11.09 -19.94 -6.04
N GLN A 98 10.59 -18.78 -6.47
CA GLN A 98 9.19 -18.39 -6.32
C GLN A 98 8.28 -19.25 -7.19
N PHE A 99 8.64 -19.42 -8.47
CA PHE A 99 7.89 -20.28 -9.39
C PHE A 99 7.95 -21.75 -8.95
N ALA A 100 9.12 -22.25 -8.53
CA ALA A 100 9.29 -23.60 -8.01
C ALA A 100 8.49 -23.83 -6.71
N ALA A 101 8.21 -22.77 -5.95
CA ALA A 101 7.33 -22.81 -4.79
C ALA A 101 5.82 -22.71 -5.14
N GLY A 102 5.48 -22.68 -6.44
CA GLY A 102 4.11 -22.68 -6.94
C GLY A 102 3.44 -21.31 -6.93
N LEU A 103 4.21 -20.21 -6.93
CA LEU A 103 3.65 -18.87 -7.11
C LEU A 103 3.38 -18.60 -8.60
N THR A 104 2.20 -18.05 -8.90
CA THR A 104 1.79 -17.68 -10.25
C THR A 104 2.61 -16.51 -10.79
N TRP A 105 2.92 -15.55 -9.92
CA TRP A 105 3.71 -14.36 -10.22
C TRP A 105 4.94 -14.36 -9.30
N ALA A 106 6.09 -14.04 -9.87
CA ALA A 106 7.31 -13.78 -9.11
C ALA A 106 7.57 -12.28 -9.08
N MET A 107 8.24 -11.80 -8.03
CA MET A 107 8.72 -10.42 -7.94
C MET A 107 10.25 -10.38 -7.89
N THR A 108 10.84 -9.41 -8.57
CA THR A 108 12.28 -9.20 -8.59
C THR A 108 12.83 -8.80 -7.22
N ASP A 109 14.09 -9.15 -6.92
CA ASP A 109 14.82 -8.76 -5.72
C ASP A 109 15.59 -7.42 -5.90
N SER A 110 14.96 -6.47 -6.58
CA SER A 110 15.55 -5.18 -6.98
C SER A 110 16.11 -4.38 -5.81
N GLY A 111 17.19 -3.64 -6.07
CA GLY A 111 17.70 -2.60 -5.19
C GLY A 111 16.90 -1.29 -5.27
N TYR A 112 17.25 -0.35 -4.40
CA TYR A 112 16.73 1.02 -4.41
C TYR A 112 17.20 1.79 -5.65
N ILE A 113 16.33 2.63 -6.21
CA ILE A 113 16.59 3.46 -7.38
C ILE A 113 16.64 4.92 -6.90
N PRO A 114 17.84 5.53 -6.83
CA PRO A 114 18.02 6.90 -6.40
C PRO A 114 17.32 7.92 -7.31
N LYS A 115 17.18 9.13 -6.79
CA LYS A 115 16.67 10.28 -7.55
C LYS A 115 17.49 10.47 -8.84
N GLY A 116 16.81 10.53 -9.98
CA GLY A 116 17.40 10.86 -11.28
C GLY A 116 18.29 9.77 -11.88
N ASP A 117 18.43 8.62 -11.21
CA ASP A 117 19.27 7.52 -11.68
C ASP A 117 18.54 6.65 -12.73
N GLY A 118 18.47 7.18 -13.96
CA GLY A 118 17.83 6.52 -15.09
C GLY A 118 18.52 5.22 -15.54
N GLU A 119 19.81 5.05 -15.26
CA GLU A 119 20.54 3.82 -15.58
C GLU A 119 20.13 2.68 -14.64
N SER A 120 20.05 2.96 -13.33
CA SER A 120 19.50 2.01 -12.36
C SER A 120 18.05 1.64 -12.68
N LEU A 121 17.21 2.62 -13.05
CA LEU A 121 15.82 2.36 -13.44
C LEU A 121 15.74 1.41 -14.65
N LYS A 122 16.48 1.72 -15.74
CA LYS A 122 16.48 0.90 -16.97
C LYS A 122 17.04 -0.50 -16.72
N SER A 123 18.12 -0.62 -15.94
CA SER A 123 18.72 -1.93 -15.64
C SER A 123 17.78 -2.83 -14.84
N VAL A 124 17.03 -2.27 -13.87
CA VAL A 124 16.02 -3.01 -13.12
C VAL A 124 14.84 -3.40 -14.02
N LEU A 125 14.32 -2.48 -14.84
CA LEU A 125 13.21 -2.76 -15.74
C LEU A 125 13.54 -3.81 -16.82
N GLY A 126 14.79 -3.85 -17.28
CA GLY A 126 15.26 -4.88 -18.21
C GLY A 126 15.00 -6.32 -17.73
N TRP A 127 14.94 -6.54 -16.41
CA TRP A 127 14.64 -7.86 -15.86
C TRP A 127 13.23 -8.35 -16.19
N GLY A 128 12.28 -7.47 -16.45
CA GLY A 128 10.92 -7.85 -16.82
C GLY A 128 10.85 -8.67 -18.11
N THR A 129 11.92 -8.70 -18.91
CA THR A 129 12.00 -9.52 -20.13
C THR A 129 12.24 -11.01 -19.87
N HIS A 130 12.64 -11.40 -18.65
CA HIS A 130 12.94 -12.80 -18.33
C HIS A 130 11.71 -13.70 -18.23
N SER A 131 10.51 -13.14 -17.99
CA SER A 131 9.26 -13.90 -17.91
C SER A 131 8.05 -12.98 -18.02
N ASP A 132 6.99 -13.45 -18.69
CA ASP A 132 5.72 -12.74 -18.77
C ASP A 132 4.96 -12.67 -17.43
N ARG A 133 5.34 -13.52 -16.46
CA ARG A 133 4.76 -13.55 -15.11
C ARG A 133 5.69 -12.99 -14.03
N LEU A 134 6.56 -12.05 -14.42
CA LEU A 134 7.48 -11.35 -13.53
C LEU A 134 7.02 -9.91 -13.28
N LEU A 135 6.90 -9.56 -11.99
CA LEU A 135 6.68 -8.20 -11.53
C LEU A 135 8.03 -7.56 -11.22
N VAL A 136 8.32 -6.44 -11.89
CA VAL A 136 9.53 -5.68 -11.60
C VAL A 136 9.26 -4.75 -10.42
N CYS A 137 9.89 -5.02 -9.29
CA CYS A 137 9.85 -4.14 -8.13
C CYS A 137 10.70 -2.90 -8.40
N LEU A 138 10.11 -1.71 -8.20
CA LEU A 138 10.73 -0.40 -8.35
C LEU A 138 10.67 0.36 -7.02
N PRO A 139 11.64 0.17 -6.11
CA PRO A 139 11.81 0.98 -4.92
C PRO A 139 12.47 2.30 -5.29
N LEU A 140 11.70 3.38 -5.25
CA LEU A 140 12.04 4.66 -5.87
C LEU A 140 12.15 5.78 -4.85
N ALA A 141 13.09 6.71 -5.08
CA ALA A 141 12.98 8.06 -4.55
C ALA A 141 11.64 8.69 -4.97
N THR A 142 10.96 9.42 -4.08
CA THR A 142 9.67 10.06 -4.39
C THR A 142 9.74 11.06 -5.57
N ASP A 143 10.92 11.60 -5.86
CA ASP A 143 11.16 12.52 -6.97
C ASP A 143 10.93 11.90 -8.37
N TRP A 144 10.84 10.57 -8.45
CA TRP A 144 10.38 9.87 -9.66
C TRP A 144 8.90 10.11 -9.98
N LEU A 145 8.10 10.51 -9.01
CA LEU A 145 6.69 10.91 -9.21
C LEU A 145 6.50 12.42 -9.35
N THR A 146 7.60 13.19 -9.41
CA THR A 146 7.54 14.63 -9.58
C THR A 146 8.53 15.07 -10.65
N ALA A 147 9.77 15.41 -10.28
CA ALA A 147 10.75 15.98 -11.18
C ALA A 147 11.20 15.03 -12.31
N ASN A 148 11.07 13.71 -12.14
CA ASN A 148 11.49 12.71 -13.12
C ASN A 148 10.32 11.85 -13.65
N LEU A 149 9.09 12.35 -13.53
CA LEU A 149 7.87 11.62 -13.88
C LEU A 149 7.83 11.19 -15.35
N ASP A 150 8.16 12.11 -16.27
CA ASP A 150 8.16 11.81 -17.71
C ASP A 150 9.11 10.64 -18.05
N THR A 151 10.33 10.67 -17.50
CA THR A 151 11.30 9.58 -17.65
C THR A 151 10.79 8.28 -17.05
N LEU A 152 10.13 8.31 -15.88
CA LEU A 152 9.56 7.11 -15.27
C LEU A 152 8.50 6.48 -16.20
N ILE A 153 7.55 7.29 -16.67
CA ILE A 153 6.47 6.87 -17.55
C ILE A 153 7.02 6.32 -18.86
N GLU A 154 7.98 7.02 -19.48
CA GLU A 154 8.61 6.60 -20.73
C GLU A 154 9.23 5.21 -20.58
N VAL A 155 10.04 4.99 -19.54
CA VAL A 155 10.77 3.73 -19.38
C VAL A 155 9.82 2.58 -18.98
N ILE A 156 8.84 2.82 -18.11
CA ILE A 156 7.82 1.81 -17.75
C ILE A 156 7.04 1.39 -19.01
N THR A 157 6.53 2.37 -19.76
CA THR A 157 5.72 2.13 -20.97
C THR A 157 6.53 1.43 -22.05
N ALA A 158 7.78 1.85 -22.28
CA ALA A 158 8.65 1.22 -23.27
C ALA A 158 8.97 -0.25 -22.94
N THR A 159 9.04 -0.60 -21.65
CA THR A 159 9.26 -1.98 -21.23
C THR A 159 7.97 -2.80 -21.36
N GLY A 160 6.81 -2.20 -21.09
CA GLY A 160 5.49 -2.86 -21.20
C GLY A 160 5.29 -3.99 -20.19
N ARG A 161 6.11 -4.03 -19.13
CA ARG A 161 6.12 -5.12 -18.14
C ARG A 161 5.49 -4.66 -16.83
N PRO A 162 4.71 -5.51 -16.15
CA PRO A 162 4.13 -5.18 -14.86
C PRO A 162 5.16 -4.70 -13.84
N VAL A 163 4.84 -3.63 -13.12
CA VAL A 163 5.73 -3.02 -12.13
C VAL A 163 5.08 -2.93 -10.76
N ALA A 164 5.90 -2.97 -9.71
CA ALA A 164 5.48 -2.75 -8.33
C ALA A 164 6.25 -1.59 -7.73
N LEU A 165 5.58 -0.45 -7.53
CA LEU A 165 6.19 0.76 -6.97
C LEU A 165 6.28 0.64 -5.45
N VAL A 166 7.44 1.00 -4.90
CA VAL A 166 7.66 1.21 -3.47
C VAL A 166 8.26 2.60 -3.30
N LEU A 167 7.64 3.47 -2.51
CA LEU A 167 8.03 4.88 -2.44
C LEU A 167 8.84 5.18 -1.17
N GLU A 168 9.99 5.84 -1.37
CA GLU A 168 10.83 6.32 -0.27
C GLU A 168 10.36 7.68 0.25
N SER A 169 10.23 7.80 1.58
CA SER A 169 10.06 9.07 2.27
C SER A 169 10.45 8.96 3.74
N GLU A 170 10.97 10.05 4.31
CA GLU A 170 11.14 10.21 5.77
C GLU A 170 9.81 10.14 6.53
N SER A 171 8.70 10.43 5.84
CA SER A 171 7.35 10.41 6.37
C SER A 171 6.42 9.72 5.38
N ASP A 172 5.21 10.22 5.20
CA ASP A 172 4.28 9.71 4.19
C ASP A 172 4.65 10.27 2.80
N PRO A 173 4.99 9.43 1.81
CA PRO A 173 5.36 9.88 0.46
C PRO A 173 4.20 10.58 -0.26
N LEU A 174 2.94 10.24 0.06
CA LEU A 174 1.75 10.71 -0.66
C LEU A 174 1.03 11.84 0.10
N ARG A 175 1.74 12.52 1.01
CA ARG A 175 1.26 13.71 1.72
C ARG A 175 1.15 14.98 0.87
N HIS A 176 1.72 14.97 -0.34
CA HIS A 176 1.82 16.10 -1.25
C HIS A 176 0.96 15.86 -2.49
N LYS A 177 0.25 16.91 -2.95
CA LYS A 177 -0.67 16.80 -4.10
C LYS A 177 0.10 16.40 -5.36
N GLU A 178 1.28 16.96 -5.54
CA GLU A 178 2.13 16.79 -6.71
C GLU A 178 2.56 15.32 -6.85
N THR A 179 2.98 14.70 -5.74
CA THR A 179 3.33 13.28 -5.72
C THR A 179 2.13 12.38 -6.01
N VAL A 180 0.95 12.71 -5.46
CA VAL A 180 -0.28 11.96 -5.74
C VAL A 180 -0.68 12.10 -7.22
N ALA A 181 -0.57 13.30 -7.80
CA ALA A 181 -0.84 13.53 -9.20
C ALA A 181 0.09 12.71 -10.10
N GLY A 182 1.40 12.71 -9.82
CA GLY A 182 2.35 11.89 -10.57
C GLY A 182 2.11 10.38 -10.42
N LEU A 183 1.73 9.91 -9.23
CA LEU A 183 1.30 8.52 -9.06
C LEU A 183 0.11 8.18 -9.95
N ILE A 184 -0.92 9.05 -9.98
CA ILE A 184 -2.10 8.86 -10.83
C ILE A 184 -1.72 8.78 -12.31
N GLU A 185 -0.76 9.59 -12.77
CA GLU A 185 -0.27 9.53 -14.15
C GLU A 185 0.42 8.19 -14.47
N VAL A 186 1.25 7.67 -13.56
CA VAL A 186 1.85 6.33 -13.72
C VAL A 186 0.77 5.24 -13.75
N LEU A 187 -0.22 5.31 -12.86
CA LEU A 187 -1.30 4.31 -12.79
C LEU A 187 -2.22 4.29 -14.03
N ARG A 188 -2.22 5.38 -14.81
CA ARG A 188 -2.99 5.49 -16.07
C ARG A 188 -2.22 5.00 -17.30
N CYS A 189 -0.96 4.64 -17.15
CA CYS A 189 -0.22 4.02 -18.23
C CYS A 189 -0.81 2.64 -18.54
N ASP A 190 -0.70 2.18 -19.78
CA ASP A 190 -1.11 0.84 -20.20
C ASP A 190 -0.09 -0.23 -19.76
N VAL A 191 0.27 -0.20 -18.47
CA VAL A 191 1.16 -1.15 -17.83
C VAL A 191 0.60 -1.45 -16.43
N PRO A 192 0.31 -2.73 -16.11
CA PRO A 192 -0.17 -3.10 -14.79
C PRO A 192 0.79 -2.62 -13.70
N THR A 193 0.31 -1.72 -12.85
CA THR A 193 1.12 -1.08 -11.83
C THR A 193 0.56 -1.39 -10.45
N LEU A 194 1.43 -1.86 -9.55
CA LEU A 194 1.09 -2.06 -8.14
C LEU A 194 1.68 -0.93 -7.29
N LEU A 195 0.99 -0.58 -6.20
CA LEU A 195 1.57 0.23 -5.13
C LEU A 195 1.79 -0.64 -3.88
N LEU A 196 3.05 -0.89 -3.55
CA LEU A 196 3.42 -1.68 -2.39
C LEU A 196 3.95 -0.78 -1.26
N ARG A 197 3.83 -1.28 -0.02
CA ARG A 197 4.34 -0.61 1.18
C ARG A 197 3.82 0.81 1.31
N SER A 198 2.51 0.96 1.28
CA SER A 198 1.87 2.25 1.59
C SER A 198 0.95 2.13 2.82
N ASP A 199 0.36 3.23 3.22
CA ASP A 199 -0.59 3.34 4.33
C ASP A 199 -2.04 3.25 3.79
N THR A 200 -2.92 4.20 4.14
CA THR A 200 -4.26 4.31 3.55
C THR A 200 -4.21 4.66 2.07
N SER A 201 -3.14 5.29 1.59
CA SER A 201 -3.04 5.74 0.19
C SER A 201 -3.11 4.61 -0.85
N VAL A 202 -2.94 3.35 -0.42
CA VAL A 202 -3.24 2.15 -1.23
C VAL A 202 -4.66 2.17 -1.80
N LEU A 203 -5.65 2.67 -1.05
CA LEU A 203 -7.05 2.70 -1.49
C LEU A 203 -7.26 3.74 -2.58
N GLY A 204 -6.52 4.86 -2.53
CA GLY A 204 -6.50 5.84 -3.59
C GLY A 204 -5.84 5.31 -4.85
N ALA A 205 -4.70 4.63 -4.72
CA ALA A 205 -4.05 3.99 -5.86
C ALA A 205 -4.97 2.95 -6.53
N LEU A 206 -5.64 2.11 -5.75
CA LEU A 206 -6.61 1.14 -6.25
C LEU A 206 -7.79 1.82 -6.98
N ALA A 207 -8.30 2.92 -6.43
CA ALA A 207 -9.36 3.70 -7.07
C ALA A 207 -8.93 4.36 -8.39
N HIS A 208 -7.63 4.57 -8.59
CA HIS A 208 -7.07 5.19 -9.79
C HIS A 208 -6.41 4.18 -10.75
N GLY A 209 -6.65 2.88 -10.58
CA GLY A 209 -6.25 1.86 -11.56
C GLY A 209 -5.08 0.97 -11.17
N ALA A 210 -4.57 1.04 -9.94
CA ALA A 210 -3.54 0.09 -9.50
C ALA A 210 -4.06 -1.35 -9.59
N ALA A 211 -3.30 -2.23 -10.25
CA ALA A 211 -3.66 -3.62 -10.47
C ALA A 211 -3.74 -4.41 -9.14
N ALA A 212 -2.86 -4.07 -8.19
CA ALA A 212 -2.97 -4.48 -6.80
C ALA A 212 -2.20 -3.52 -5.89
N VAL A 213 -2.48 -3.58 -4.60
CA VAL A 213 -1.87 -2.72 -3.60
C VAL A 213 -1.54 -3.48 -2.34
N SER A 214 -0.50 -3.05 -1.61
CA SER A 214 -0.18 -3.63 -0.29
C SER A 214 0.00 -2.59 0.81
N VAL A 215 -0.76 -2.78 1.90
CA VAL A 215 -0.66 -1.93 3.10
C VAL A 215 0.33 -2.51 4.09
N GLY A 216 1.22 -1.68 4.61
CA GLY A 216 2.14 -2.09 5.68
C GLY A 216 1.40 -2.38 6.99
N VAL A 217 1.52 -3.61 7.51
CA VAL A 217 0.86 -3.98 8.77
C VAL A 217 1.45 -3.29 10.00
N ARG A 218 2.70 -2.83 9.89
CA ARG A 218 3.40 -1.99 10.88
C ARG A 218 3.91 -0.75 10.17
N SER A 219 4.11 0.35 10.91
CA SER A 219 4.52 1.62 10.30
C SER A 219 5.82 1.50 9.50
N GLY A 220 6.80 0.71 9.96
CA GLY A 220 8.05 0.43 9.22
C GLY A 220 7.86 -0.24 7.84
N LEU A 221 6.68 -0.80 7.58
CA LEU A 221 6.32 -1.44 6.31
C LEU A 221 5.36 -0.58 5.45
N ARG A 222 4.96 0.61 5.91
CA ARG A 222 4.01 1.51 5.22
C ARG A 222 4.68 2.55 4.33
N HIS A 223 6.01 2.58 4.29
CA HIS A 223 6.82 3.27 3.28
C HIS A 223 8.25 2.75 3.38
N LEU A 224 9.08 3.12 2.39
CA LEU A 224 10.53 2.94 2.46
C LEU A 224 11.13 4.16 3.16
N TYR A 225 11.88 3.96 4.24
CA TYR A 225 12.62 5.04 4.89
C TYR A 225 13.98 5.24 4.20
N PRO A 226 14.46 6.48 4.08
CA PRO A 226 15.84 6.74 3.66
C PRO A 226 16.86 6.02 4.54
N ALA A 227 17.99 5.65 3.96
CA ALA A 227 19.14 5.21 4.74
C ALA A 227 19.68 6.37 5.58
N THR A 228 20.07 6.11 6.83
CA THR A 228 20.69 7.11 7.70
C THR A 228 22.16 6.77 7.89
N ASP A 229 23.01 7.79 8.07
CA ASP A 229 24.47 7.62 8.19
C ASP A 229 24.91 7.11 9.58
N GLY A 230 23.98 6.71 10.46
CA GLY A 230 24.25 6.33 11.85
C GLY A 230 23.67 4.97 12.26
N ASP A 231 24.19 4.44 13.37
CA ASP A 231 23.58 3.37 14.17
C ASP A 231 22.37 3.89 14.94
N ASP A 232 21.48 4.63 14.27
CA ASP A 232 20.26 5.12 14.90
C ASP A 232 19.48 3.90 15.40
N GLU A 233 19.17 3.93 16.70
CA GLU A 233 18.39 2.90 17.37
C GLU A 233 17.14 2.62 16.51
N VAL A 234 16.90 1.34 16.20
CA VAL A 234 15.80 0.94 15.30
C VAL A 234 14.49 1.42 15.92
N PHE A 235 14.04 2.59 15.48
CA PHE A 235 12.84 3.22 16.00
C PHE A 235 11.68 2.27 15.70
N THR A 236 11.10 1.72 16.76
CA THR A 236 9.91 0.89 16.68
C THR A 236 8.73 1.80 16.98
N PRO A 237 8.05 2.35 15.95
CA PRO A 237 6.92 3.23 16.17
C PRO A 237 5.83 2.50 16.98
N PRO A 238 5.14 3.22 17.88
CA PRO A 238 4.10 2.64 18.69
C PRO A 238 2.98 2.05 17.82
N PRO A 239 2.26 1.03 18.32
CA PRO A 239 1.15 0.45 17.59
C PRO A 239 0.12 1.51 17.18
N SER A 240 -0.42 1.34 15.98
CA SER A 240 -1.37 2.27 15.39
C SER A 240 -2.52 1.50 14.76
N VAL A 241 -3.71 2.11 14.79
CA VAL A 241 -4.94 1.55 14.25
C VAL A 241 -5.48 2.44 13.14
N TYR A 242 -5.98 1.83 12.07
CA TYR A 242 -6.69 2.52 11.01
C TYR A 242 -8.09 2.88 11.48
N VAL A 243 -8.49 4.14 11.29
CA VAL A 243 -9.87 4.59 11.59
C VAL A 243 -10.60 4.81 10.26
N PRO A 244 -11.50 3.90 9.86
CA PRO A 244 -12.07 3.88 8.50
C PRO A 244 -12.78 5.18 8.11
N ARG A 245 -13.52 5.78 9.05
CA ARG A 245 -14.25 7.02 8.79
C ARG A 245 -13.35 8.26 8.75
N LEU A 246 -12.10 8.14 9.18
CA LEU A 246 -11.08 9.19 9.05
C LEU A 246 -10.09 8.90 7.91
N GLN A 247 -10.13 7.72 7.29
CA GLN A 247 -9.21 7.33 6.22
C GLN A 247 -7.75 7.54 6.63
N SER A 248 -7.38 7.17 7.85
CA SER A 248 -6.04 7.43 8.39
C SER A 248 -5.70 6.49 9.55
N TYR A 249 -4.40 6.23 9.70
CA TYR A 249 -3.84 5.56 10.87
C TYR A 249 -3.55 6.55 12.01
N TYR A 250 -3.83 6.14 13.23
CA TYR A 250 -3.48 6.87 14.44
C TYR A 250 -2.85 5.95 15.47
N MET A 251 -1.96 6.49 16.30
CA MET A 251 -1.49 5.81 17.49
C MET A 251 -2.67 5.44 18.39
N LEU A 252 -2.57 4.29 19.07
CA LEU A 252 -3.66 3.75 19.89
C LEU A 252 -4.11 4.71 21.00
N ASP A 253 -3.16 5.34 21.69
CA ASP A 253 -3.40 6.32 22.75
C ASP A 253 -4.23 7.53 22.27
N LYS A 254 -3.95 8.02 21.06
CA LYS A 254 -4.69 9.10 20.44
C LYS A 254 -6.12 8.70 20.15
N VAL A 255 -6.34 7.46 19.70
CA VAL A 255 -7.69 6.93 19.42
C VAL A 255 -8.46 6.72 20.73
N GLU A 256 -7.83 6.17 21.76
CA GLU A 256 -8.43 6.01 23.09
C GLU A 256 -8.88 7.36 23.67
N GLY A 257 -8.00 8.36 23.65
CA GLY A 257 -8.33 9.72 24.06
C GLY A 257 -9.43 10.36 23.19
N GLY A 258 -9.43 10.07 21.89
CA GLY A 258 -10.47 10.50 20.95
C GLY A 258 -11.85 9.93 21.26
N ILE A 259 -11.92 8.63 21.54
CA ILE A 259 -13.13 7.93 21.96
C ILE A 259 -13.63 8.52 23.28
N THR A 260 -12.75 8.69 24.26
CA THR A 260 -13.09 9.24 25.57
C THR A 260 -13.65 10.67 25.46
N THR A 261 -13.05 11.49 24.59
CA THR A 261 -13.48 12.88 24.39
C THR A 261 -14.77 12.97 23.56
N ASN A 262 -14.99 12.04 22.61
CA ASN A 262 -16.11 12.08 21.67
C ASN A 262 -16.88 10.74 21.63
N PRO A 263 -17.42 10.24 22.77
CA PRO A 263 -17.86 8.84 22.89
C PRO A 263 -19.06 8.50 22.02
N GLN A 264 -19.89 9.49 21.68
CA GLN A 264 -21.08 9.29 20.84
C GLN A 264 -20.79 9.45 19.34
N SER A 265 -19.56 9.80 18.96
CA SER A 265 -19.25 10.03 17.54
C SER A 265 -19.32 8.71 16.76
N PRO A 266 -20.05 8.66 15.63
CA PRO A 266 -20.10 7.48 14.79
C PRO A 266 -18.75 7.16 14.14
N VAL A 267 -17.77 8.09 14.18
CA VAL A 267 -16.43 7.92 13.62
C VAL A 267 -15.70 6.69 14.19
N TRP A 268 -16.00 6.36 15.46
CA TRP A 268 -15.35 5.27 16.19
C TRP A 268 -15.98 3.91 15.91
N ARG A 269 -17.02 3.81 15.07
CA ARG A 269 -17.67 2.54 14.75
C ARG A 269 -17.20 1.99 13.42
N CYS A 270 -16.96 0.68 13.37
CA CYS A 270 -16.59 -0.03 12.15
C CYS A 270 -17.45 -1.28 11.94
N SER A 271 -17.83 -1.54 10.69
CA SER A 271 -18.63 -2.69 10.27
C SER A 271 -17.81 -3.80 9.60
N CYS A 272 -16.48 -3.80 9.72
CA CYS A 272 -15.65 -4.87 9.16
C CYS A 272 -15.93 -6.22 9.83
N SER A 273 -15.45 -7.29 9.19
CA SER A 273 -15.59 -8.67 9.64
C SER A 273 -15.09 -8.91 11.06
N VAL A 274 -14.16 -8.08 11.56
CA VAL A 274 -13.65 -8.17 12.93
C VAL A 274 -14.52 -7.36 13.91
N CYS A 275 -15.03 -6.21 13.48
CA CYS A 275 -15.71 -5.27 14.39
C CYS A 275 -17.21 -5.49 14.49
N HIS A 276 -17.89 -5.94 13.44
CA HIS A 276 -19.34 -6.17 13.40
C HIS A 276 -20.20 -4.99 13.93
N GLY A 277 -19.80 -3.75 13.62
CA GLY A 277 -20.52 -2.53 14.04
C GLY A 277 -20.13 -1.99 15.42
N ARG A 278 -19.25 -2.69 16.15
CA ARG A 278 -18.74 -2.24 17.46
C ARG A 278 -17.93 -0.94 17.34
N SER A 279 -17.89 -0.21 18.44
CA SER A 279 -16.94 0.91 18.62
C SER A 279 -15.52 0.37 18.76
N LEU A 280 -14.52 1.02 18.17
CA LEU A 280 -13.09 0.68 18.29
C LEU A 280 -12.59 0.65 19.75
N ALA A 281 -13.39 1.12 20.71
CA ALA A 281 -13.15 0.93 22.14
C ALA A 281 -12.86 -0.53 22.52
N TRP A 282 -13.50 -1.50 21.84
CA TRP A 282 -13.32 -2.93 22.16
C TRP A 282 -11.87 -3.41 22.02
N LEU A 283 -11.05 -2.71 21.21
CA LEU A 283 -9.64 -3.04 21.02
C LEU A 283 -8.86 -2.95 22.32
N PHE A 284 -9.18 -1.96 23.17
CA PHE A 284 -8.48 -1.69 24.42
C PHE A 284 -8.81 -2.70 25.52
N ASP A 285 -9.85 -3.52 25.32
CA ASP A 285 -10.19 -4.63 26.21
C ASP A 285 -9.40 -5.92 25.89
N GLN A 286 -8.60 -5.92 24.81
CA GLN A 286 -7.84 -7.09 24.38
C GLN A 286 -6.49 -7.20 25.08
N SER A 287 -6.10 -8.43 25.43
CA SER A 287 -4.78 -8.70 26.02
C SER A 287 -3.62 -8.36 25.07
N ASP A 288 -3.85 -8.48 23.76
CA ASP A 288 -2.94 -8.03 22.70
C ASP A 288 -3.66 -7.02 21.79
N VAL A 289 -3.73 -5.78 22.27
CA VAL A 289 -4.33 -4.66 21.54
C VAL A 289 -3.65 -4.40 20.19
N ALA A 290 -2.35 -4.68 20.06
CA ALA A 290 -1.60 -4.40 18.84
C ALA A 290 -2.00 -5.37 17.71
N SER A 291 -2.12 -6.67 18.02
CA SER A 291 -2.61 -7.67 17.06
C SER A 291 -4.07 -7.43 16.69
N ALA A 292 -4.94 -7.13 17.67
CA ALA A 292 -6.34 -6.81 17.41
C ALA A 292 -6.51 -5.55 16.52
N ALA A 293 -5.71 -4.51 16.78
CA ALA A 293 -5.69 -3.30 15.96
C ALA A 293 -5.21 -3.57 14.54
N MET A 294 -4.21 -4.42 14.36
CA MET A 294 -3.71 -4.85 13.04
C MET A 294 -4.79 -5.61 12.27
N GLU A 295 -5.42 -6.59 12.90
CA GLU A 295 -6.48 -7.41 12.31
C GLU A 295 -7.66 -6.54 11.84
N HIS A 296 -8.16 -5.68 12.73
CA HIS A 296 -9.19 -4.69 12.39
C HIS A 296 -8.76 -3.81 11.21
N SER A 297 -7.55 -3.26 11.24
CA SER A 297 -7.07 -2.31 10.23
C SER A 297 -7.03 -2.94 8.84
N LEU A 298 -6.61 -4.21 8.77
CA LEU A 298 -6.60 -4.96 7.51
C LEU A 298 -8.00 -5.29 7.03
N ALA A 299 -8.85 -5.86 7.89
CA ALA A 299 -10.23 -6.19 7.53
C ALA A 299 -11.03 -4.96 7.08
N ALA A 300 -10.85 -3.83 7.75
CA ALA A 300 -11.56 -2.60 7.41
C ALA A 300 -11.09 -2.00 6.08
N GLN A 301 -9.79 -2.01 5.78
CA GLN A 301 -9.29 -1.55 4.48
C GLN A 301 -9.64 -2.52 3.36
N ALA A 302 -9.60 -3.83 3.60
CA ALA A 302 -10.04 -4.85 2.64
C ALA A 302 -11.52 -4.69 2.27
N GLN A 303 -12.37 -4.37 3.26
CA GLN A 303 -13.77 -4.05 3.01
C GLN A 303 -13.91 -2.78 2.15
N ILE A 304 -13.16 -1.71 2.43
CA ILE A 304 -13.21 -0.49 1.61
C ILE A 304 -12.69 -0.75 0.20
N ALA A 305 -11.62 -1.52 0.05
CA ALA A 305 -11.09 -1.92 -1.25
C ALA A 305 -12.15 -2.66 -2.08
N ARG A 306 -12.86 -3.64 -1.49
CA ARG A 306 -14.00 -4.30 -2.15
C ARG A 306 -15.08 -3.31 -2.56
N GLN A 307 -15.50 -2.44 -1.66
CA GLN A 307 -16.51 -1.42 -1.96
C GLN A 307 -16.10 -0.53 -3.13
N LEU A 308 -14.83 -0.08 -3.19
CA LEU A 308 -14.34 0.71 -4.31
C LEU A 308 -14.38 -0.06 -5.63
N LEU A 309 -14.04 -1.35 -5.60
CA LEU A 309 -14.01 -2.20 -6.79
C LEU A 309 -15.38 -2.64 -7.28
N GLU A 310 -16.42 -2.58 -6.44
CA GLU A 310 -17.83 -2.76 -6.83
C GLU A 310 -18.30 -1.67 -7.82
N HIS A 311 -17.64 -0.50 -7.84
CA HIS A 311 -17.91 0.53 -8.84
C HIS A 311 -17.13 0.26 -10.15
N PRO A 312 -17.69 0.63 -11.32
CA PRO A 312 -16.97 0.61 -12.59
C PRO A 312 -15.70 1.46 -12.52
N ALA A 313 -14.63 1.04 -13.22
CA ALA A 313 -13.32 1.71 -13.17
C ALA A 313 -13.37 3.25 -13.33
N PRO A 314 -14.16 3.82 -14.27
CA PRO A 314 -14.27 5.29 -14.39
C PRO A 314 -14.85 6.02 -13.18
N ALA A 315 -15.68 5.35 -12.37
CA ALA A 315 -16.35 5.96 -11.21
C ALA A 315 -15.51 5.91 -9.93
N ARG A 316 -14.58 4.94 -9.82
CA ARG A 316 -13.79 4.69 -8.60
C ARG A 316 -13.01 5.92 -8.10
N PRO A 317 -12.38 6.75 -8.96
CA PRO A 317 -11.72 7.97 -8.50
C PRO A 317 -12.66 8.95 -7.81
N GLY A 318 -13.87 9.12 -8.32
CA GLY A 318 -14.90 9.98 -7.72
C GLY A 318 -15.31 9.47 -6.34
N GLU A 319 -15.54 8.16 -6.21
CA GLU A 319 -15.88 7.52 -4.94
C GLU A 319 -14.76 7.67 -3.89
N TRP A 320 -13.51 7.51 -4.30
CA TRP A 320 -12.38 7.74 -3.42
C TRP A 320 -12.28 9.20 -2.99
N ARG A 321 -12.47 10.14 -3.92
CA ARG A 321 -12.49 11.57 -3.62
C ARG A 321 -13.56 11.91 -2.59
N ASP A 322 -14.78 11.38 -2.74
CA ASP A 322 -15.89 11.64 -1.82
C ASP A 322 -15.61 11.05 -0.43
N ARG A 323 -14.96 9.89 -0.36
CA ARG A 323 -14.46 9.32 0.90
C ARG A 323 -13.42 10.22 1.56
N CYS A 324 -12.48 10.79 0.82
CA CYS A 324 -11.52 11.77 1.36
C CYS A 324 -12.21 13.04 1.86
N GLU A 325 -13.18 13.57 1.10
CA GLU A 325 -13.96 14.75 1.48
C GLU A 325 -14.75 14.49 2.78
N GLN A 326 -15.43 13.34 2.86
CA GLN A 326 -16.16 12.94 4.05
C GLN A 326 -15.25 12.69 5.25
N ALA A 327 -14.07 12.10 5.04
CA ALA A 327 -13.08 11.94 6.09
C ALA A 327 -12.67 13.30 6.66
N ILE A 328 -12.39 14.30 5.82
CA ILE A 328 -12.04 15.65 6.28
C ILE A 328 -13.19 16.29 7.09
N LYS A 329 -14.45 16.13 6.66
CA LYS A 329 -15.62 16.58 7.43
C LYS A 329 -15.73 15.88 8.79
N ASN A 330 -15.45 14.58 8.84
CA ASN A 330 -15.49 13.82 10.09
C ASN A 330 -14.41 14.29 11.08
N HIS A 331 -13.23 14.66 10.60
CA HIS A 331 -12.19 15.24 11.47
C HIS A 331 -12.64 16.54 12.15
N SER A 332 -13.31 17.43 11.41
CA SER A 332 -13.75 18.72 11.98
C SER A 332 -14.82 18.58 13.05
N GLN A 333 -15.47 17.41 13.15
CA GLN A 333 -16.47 17.10 14.17
C GLN A 333 -15.86 16.55 15.46
N LEU A 334 -14.55 16.28 15.50
CA LEU A 334 -13.88 15.69 16.66
C LEU A 334 -13.02 16.70 17.39
N LEU A 335 -13.03 16.58 18.72
CA LEU A 335 -12.17 17.33 19.61
C LEU A 335 -11.13 16.41 20.26
N THR A 336 -9.96 16.96 20.53
CA THR A 336 -8.95 16.34 21.42
C THR A 336 -9.29 16.66 22.88
N ALA A 337 -8.64 15.99 23.83
CA ALA A 337 -8.80 16.29 25.26
C ALA A 337 -8.51 17.75 25.65
N ARG A 338 -7.79 18.51 24.79
CA ARG A 338 -7.50 19.93 24.97
C ARG A 338 -8.46 20.84 24.19
N SER A 339 -9.63 20.32 23.80
CA SER A 339 -10.63 21.01 22.98
C SER A 339 -10.09 21.54 21.64
N GLN A 340 -9.01 20.97 21.12
CA GLN A 340 -8.48 21.30 19.79
C GLN A 340 -9.10 20.39 18.73
N PRO A 341 -9.41 20.89 17.52
CA PRO A 341 -9.92 20.05 16.44
C PRO A 341 -8.94 18.96 16.04
N TRP A 342 -9.45 17.78 15.68
CA TRP A 342 -8.65 16.76 15.02
C TRP A 342 -8.23 17.23 13.63
N LYS A 343 -6.94 17.15 13.33
CA LYS A 343 -6.42 17.55 12.02
C LYS A 343 -6.44 16.34 11.07
N PRO A 344 -7.00 16.47 9.85
CA PRO A 344 -6.87 15.45 8.82
C PRO A 344 -5.41 15.20 8.46
N HIS A 345 -5.08 13.93 8.17
CA HIS A 345 -3.78 13.60 7.59
C HIS A 345 -3.56 14.31 6.26
N LYS A 346 -2.29 14.62 5.99
CA LYS A 346 -1.90 15.35 4.78
C LYS A 346 -2.21 14.53 3.51
N ALA A 347 -2.02 13.21 3.51
CA ALA A 347 -2.36 12.38 2.35
C ALA A 347 -3.84 12.42 1.97
N VAL A 348 -4.76 12.37 2.94
CA VAL A 348 -6.21 12.51 2.66
C VAL A 348 -6.51 13.83 1.95
N LYS A 349 -5.86 14.92 2.37
CA LYS A 349 -5.99 16.23 1.71
C LYS A 349 -5.34 16.24 0.33
N ALA A 350 -4.19 15.60 0.16
CA ALA A 350 -3.49 15.50 -1.11
C ALA A 350 -4.31 14.73 -2.14
N TRP A 351 -4.88 13.58 -1.78
CA TRP A 351 -5.79 12.81 -2.63
C TRP A 351 -7.03 13.59 -3.04
N LEU A 352 -7.65 14.31 -2.10
CA LEU A 352 -8.78 15.20 -2.41
C LEU A 352 -8.35 16.33 -3.36
N ALA A 353 -7.15 16.88 -3.22
CA ALA A 353 -6.67 17.97 -4.06
C ALA A 353 -6.22 17.51 -5.46
N ALA A 354 -5.73 16.27 -5.58
CA ALA A 354 -5.21 15.70 -6.82
C ALA A 354 -6.27 15.04 -7.70
N THR A 355 -7.39 14.58 -7.12
CA THR A 355 -8.47 13.94 -7.87
C THR A 355 -9.49 14.98 -8.34
N PRO A 356 -9.58 15.35 -9.63
CA PRO A 356 -10.55 16.36 -10.08
C PRO A 356 -12.00 15.90 -9.86
N ARG A 357 -12.93 16.86 -9.67
CA ARG A 357 -14.36 16.53 -9.78
C ARG A 357 -14.67 16.31 -11.24
N VAL A 358 -15.22 15.15 -11.57
CA VAL A 358 -15.81 14.94 -12.89
C VAL A 358 -17.10 15.75 -12.90
N SER A 359 -17.15 16.81 -13.71
CA SER A 359 -18.41 17.48 -14.03
C SER A 359 -19.20 16.50 -14.89
N VAL A 360 -20.30 15.96 -14.34
CA VAL A 360 -21.27 15.16 -15.09
C VAL A 360 -22.02 16.06 -16.06
#